data_AF-A0A4U9WHV3-F1
#
_entry.id   AF-A0A4U9WHV3-F1
#
_cell.length_a   1.000
_cell.length_b   1.000
_cell.length_c   1.000
_cell.angle_alpha   90.00
_cell.angle_beta   90.00
_cell.angle_gamma   90.00
#
_symmetry.space_group_name_H-M   'P 1'
#
loop_
_entity.id
_entity.type
_entity.pdbx_description
1 polymer ?
#
loop_
_entity_poly.entity_id
_entity_poly.type
_entity_poly.pdbx_seq_one_letter_code
_entity_poly.pdbx_strand_id
1 'polypeptide(L)'
;MKHLGQAILLLCSLSFLTAPQAAEPDSTGISFYVLRVIYPESAKQGVSLVVDNKSADAYLMQSRVRPVDNQTGDVDLSEGGPAKMPFIVTPPLARLEAKK
;
A
#
# COMPACT_ATOMS: atom_id res chain seq x y z
N MET A 1 -42.46 33.31 24.20
CA MET A 1 -41.86 33.49 22.86
C MET A 1 -40.33 33.61 22.87
N LYS A 2 -39.70 34.31 23.84
CA LYS A 2 -38.22 34.48 23.90
C LYS A 2 -37.44 33.16 24.04
N HIS A 3 -37.95 32.21 24.83
CA HIS A 3 -37.30 30.91 25.03
C HIS A 3 -37.39 29.97 23.81
N LEU A 4 -38.39 30.16 22.94
CA LEU A 4 -38.53 29.37 21.71
C LEU A 4 -37.44 29.77 20.69
N GLY A 5 -37.14 31.07 20.57
CA GLY A 5 -36.05 31.55 19.72
C GLY A 5 -34.67 31.10 20.21
N GLN A 6 -34.45 31.06 21.53
CA GLN A 6 -33.21 30.53 22.12
C GLN A 6 -33.05 29.03 21.88
N ALA A 7 -34.12 28.25 22.00
CA ALA A 7 -34.09 26.82 21.71
C ALA A 7 -33.78 26.52 20.23
N ILE A 8 -34.32 27.31 19.31
CA ILE A 8 -34.05 27.19 17.86
C ILE A 8 -32.58 27.53 17.55
N LEU A 9 -32.05 28.61 18.14
CA LEU A 9 -30.64 28.99 17.99
C LEU A 9 -29.69 27.92 18.55
N LEU A 10 -30.03 27.30 19.69
CA LEU A 10 -29.25 26.22 20.27
C LEU A 10 -29.28 24.98 19.37
N LEU A 11 -30.44 24.61 18.81
CA LEU A 11 -30.57 23.49 17.87
C LEU A 11 -29.75 23.71 16.59
N CYS A 12 -29.77 24.91 16.02
CA CYS A 12 -28.99 25.23 14.83
C CYS A 12 -27.48 25.16 15.07
N SER A 13 -27.03 25.39 16.31
CA SER A 13 -25.62 25.31 16.69
C SER A 13 -25.11 23.87 16.74
N LEU A 14 -25.95 22.91 17.09
CA LEU A 14 -25.58 21.48 17.16
C LEU A 14 -25.42 20.84 15.77
N SER A 15 -26.09 21.37 14.74
CA SER A 15 -26.03 20.85 13.37
C SER A 15 -24.65 20.96 12.71
N PHE A 16 -23.79 21.87 13.21
CA PHE A 16 -22.45 22.09 12.65
C PHE A 16 -21.37 21.14 13.22
N LEU A 17 -21.69 20.36 14.26
CA LEU A 17 -20.75 19.42 14.89
C LEU A 17 -20.71 18.05 14.21
N THR A 18 -21.61 17.79 13.27
CA THR A 18 -21.69 16.54 12.51
C THR A 18 -21.28 16.77 11.06
N ALA A 19 -20.06 17.22 10.83
CA ALA A 19 -19.46 17.01 9.51
C ALA A 19 -19.32 15.50 9.33
N PRO A 20 -19.95 14.87 8.32
CA PRO A 20 -19.69 13.48 8.03
C PRO A 20 -18.21 13.36 7.68
N GLN A 21 -17.41 12.74 8.55
CA GLN A 21 -16.13 12.23 8.13
C GLN A 21 -16.44 11.15 7.09
N ALA A 22 -16.21 11.46 5.82
CA ALA A 22 -16.16 10.43 4.80
C ALA A 22 -15.07 9.46 5.25
N ALA A 23 -15.48 8.24 5.62
CA ALA A 23 -14.53 7.16 5.77
C ALA A 23 -13.80 7.06 4.42
N GLU A 24 -12.48 7.14 4.45
CA GLU A 24 -11.67 6.77 3.28
C GLU A 24 -12.19 5.41 2.80
N PRO A 25 -12.60 5.29 1.52
CA PRO A 25 -13.09 4.02 1.02
C PRO A 25 -12.01 2.98 1.26
N ASP A 26 -12.39 1.81 1.78
CA ASP A 26 -11.46 0.71 1.96
C ASP A 26 -10.69 0.50 0.66
N SER A 27 -9.37 0.59 0.73
CA SER A 27 -8.53 0.44 -0.45
C SER A 27 -8.73 -0.96 -1.02
N THR A 28 -9.32 -1.03 -2.21
CA THR A 28 -9.52 -2.29 -2.94
C THR A 28 -8.29 -2.58 -3.82
N GLY A 29 -8.08 -3.85 -4.16
CA GLY A 29 -6.96 -4.26 -5.02
C GLY A 29 -5.73 -4.76 -4.26
N ILE A 30 -4.55 -4.60 -4.87
CA ILE A 30 -3.28 -5.06 -4.30
C ILE A 30 -2.67 -3.96 -3.45
N SER A 31 -2.32 -4.28 -2.20
CA SER A 31 -1.66 -3.36 -1.29
C SER A 31 -0.35 -3.94 -0.76
N PHE A 32 0.63 -3.06 -0.56
CA PHE A 32 1.93 -3.40 0.00
C PHE A 32 2.06 -2.75 1.36
N TYR A 33 2.50 -3.49 2.37
CA TYR A 33 2.73 -2.93 3.70
C TYR A 33 3.82 -1.85 3.69
N VAL A 34 4.86 -2.04 2.87
CA VAL A 34 5.93 -1.08 2.64
C VAL A 34 6.26 -1.01 1.15
N LEU A 35 6.60 0.18 0.65
CA LEU A 35 7.03 0.36 -0.75
C LEU A 35 8.56 0.38 -0.89
N ARG A 36 9.28 0.61 0.20
CA ARG A 36 10.74 0.67 0.24
C ARG A 36 11.28 -0.20 1.35
N VAL A 37 12.18 -1.11 0.98
CA VAL A 37 12.97 -1.90 1.92
C VAL A 37 14.40 -1.37 1.89
N ILE A 38 14.98 -1.14 3.07
CA ILE A 38 16.38 -0.77 3.22
C ILE A 38 17.11 -1.96 3.86
N TYR A 39 18.10 -2.51 3.15
CA TYR A 39 18.89 -3.62 3.62
C TYR A 39 20.32 -3.15 3.98
N PRO A 40 20.64 -2.99 5.27
CA PRO A 40 21.96 -2.52 5.68
C PRO A 40 23.04 -3.60 5.47
N GLU A 41 24.26 -3.18 5.18
CA GLU A 41 25.42 -4.07 4.95
C GLU A 41 25.69 -5.05 6.11
N SER A 42 25.44 -4.61 7.34
CA SER A 42 25.64 -5.43 8.54
C SER A 42 24.58 -6.51 8.73
N ALA A 43 23.45 -6.44 8.02
CA ALA A 43 22.39 -7.44 8.12
C ALA A 43 22.84 -8.80 7.58
N LYS A 44 22.37 -9.87 8.23
CA LYS A 44 22.73 -11.26 7.91
C LYS A 44 21.52 -12.13 7.53
N GLN A 45 20.30 -11.60 7.67
CA GLN A 45 19.05 -12.30 7.41
C GLN A 45 18.34 -11.72 6.18
N GLY A 46 17.28 -12.36 5.69
CA GLY A 46 16.45 -11.79 4.63
C GLY A 46 15.49 -10.70 5.15
N VAL A 47 14.76 -10.09 4.23
CA VAL A 47 13.63 -9.20 4.55
C VAL A 47 12.36 -9.76 3.92
N SER A 48 11.23 -9.58 4.59
CA SER A 48 9.91 -9.97 4.08
C SER A 48 9.12 -8.73 3.67
N LEU A 49 8.50 -8.80 2.50
CA LEU A 49 7.52 -7.83 2.03
C LEU A 49 6.14 -8.48 2.12
N VAL A 50 5.21 -7.82 2.81
CA VAL A 50 3.82 -8.29 2.91
C VAL A 50 2.99 -7.64 1.82
N VAL A 51 2.31 -8.49 1.04
CA VAL A 51 1.39 -8.11 -0.02
C VAL A 51 0.01 -8.64 0.32
N ASP A 52 -0.98 -7.76 0.29
CA ASP A 52 -2.38 -8.08 0.56
C ASP A 52 -3.21 -7.90 -0.72
N ASN A 53 -4.00 -8.92 -1.07
CA ASN A 53 -5.00 -8.85 -2.13
C ASN A 53 -6.39 -8.60 -1.53
N LYS A 54 -6.81 -7.33 -1.52
CA LYS A 54 -8.13 -6.89 -1.07
C LYS A 54 -9.15 -6.83 -2.21
N SER A 55 -8.89 -7.50 -3.33
CA SER A 55 -9.85 -7.64 -4.42
C SER A 55 -10.66 -8.93 -4.28
N ALA A 56 -11.67 -9.09 -5.14
CA ALA A 56 -12.46 -10.32 -5.23
C ALA A 56 -11.76 -11.44 -6.03
N ASP A 57 -10.77 -11.10 -6.86
CA ASP A 57 -10.13 -12.02 -7.80
C ASP A 57 -8.79 -12.51 -7.27
N ALA A 58 -8.39 -13.73 -7.65
CA ALA A 58 -7.05 -14.23 -7.40
C ALA A 58 -6.08 -13.76 -8.49
N TYR A 59 -4.82 -13.47 -8.10
CA TYR A 59 -3.77 -13.07 -9.03
C TYR A 59 -2.61 -14.06 -9.04
N LEU A 60 -1.97 -14.20 -10.20
CA LEU A 60 -0.64 -14.80 -10.28
C LEU A 60 0.40 -13.69 -10.17
N MET A 61 1.14 -13.65 -9.06
CA MET A 61 2.17 -12.64 -8.79
C MET A 61 3.56 -13.20 -9.04
N GLN A 62 4.32 -12.53 -9.90
CA GLN A 62 5.73 -12.83 -10.13
C GLN A 62 6.60 -11.79 -9.42
N SER A 63 7.60 -12.26 -8.67
CA SER A 63 8.59 -11.40 -8.04
C SER A 63 9.90 -11.45 -8.82
N ARG A 64 10.55 -10.28 -8.98
CA ARG A 64 11.84 -10.13 -9.65
C ARG A 64 12.64 -9.04 -8.96
N VAL A 65 13.96 -9.21 -8.88
CA VAL A 65 14.89 -8.16 -8.47
C VAL A 65 15.70 -7.77 -9.68
N ARG A 66 15.82 -6.46 -9.93
CA ARG A 66 16.60 -5.89 -11.04
C ARG A 66 17.58 -4.86 -10.52
N PRO A 67 18.74 -4.69 -11.18
CA PRO A 67 19.64 -3.60 -10.85
C PRO A 67 18.97 -2.27 -11.20
N VAL A 68 19.36 -1.23 -10.48
CA VAL A 68 19.01 0.15 -10.78
C VAL A 68 20.24 0.86 -11.34
N ASP A 69 20.04 1.81 -12.25
CA ASP A 69 21.07 2.75 -12.64
C ASP A 69 21.40 3.66 -11.46
N ASN A 70 22.68 3.76 -11.08
CA ASN A 70 23.10 4.52 -9.90
C ASN A 70 23.06 6.04 -10.09
N GLN A 71 22.99 6.53 -11.33
CA GLN A 71 22.92 7.94 -11.66
C GLN A 71 21.48 8.42 -11.80
N THR A 72 20.63 7.65 -12.47
CA THR A 72 19.22 8.05 -12.73
C THR A 72 18.23 7.41 -11.77
N GLY A 73 18.56 6.26 -11.18
CA GLY A 73 17.64 5.47 -10.37
C GLY A 73 16.68 4.60 -11.19
N ASP A 74 16.82 4.58 -12.51
CA ASP A 74 15.94 3.83 -13.40
C ASP A 74 16.26 2.33 -13.42
N VAL A 75 15.29 1.54 -13.88
CA VAL A 75 15.43 0.10 -14.08
C VAL A 75 15.41 -0.19 -15.57
N ASP A 76 16.39 -0.93 -16.08
CA ASP A 76 16.32 -1.47 -17.44
C ASP A 76 15.21 -2.53 -17.52
N LEU A 77 14.28 -2.31 -18.44
CA LEU A 77 13.15 -3.21 -18.71
C LEU A 77 13.44 -4.20 -19.83
N SER A 78 14.59 -4.11 -20.49
CA SER A 78 15.01 -5.08 -21.51
C SER A 78 15.21 -6.47 -20.91
N GLU A 79 14.88 -7.51 -21.66
CA GLU A 79 15.00 -8.92 -21.24
C GLU A 79 16.47 -9.43 -21.27
N GLY A 80 17.43 -8.56 -21.61
CA GLY A 80 18.78 -8.92 -22.00
C GLY A 80 19.84 -8.57 -20.97
N GLY A 81 20.01 -9.40 -19.94
CA GLY A 81 21.26 -9.41 -19.19
C GLY A 81 21.18 -10.07 -17.82
N PRO A 82 22.05 -11.06 -17.51
CA PRO A 82 22.21 -11.52 -16.14
C PRO A 82 22.91 -10.42 -15.36
N ALA A 83 22.13 -9.52 -14.75
CA ALA A 83 22.66 -8.65 -13.74
C ALA A 83 23.15 -9.49 -12.57
N LYS A 84 24.42 -9.33 -12.19
CA LYS A 84 24.99 -9.93 -10.98
C LYS A 84 24.27 -9.33 -9.76
N MET A 85 23.10 -9.86 -9.43
CA MET A 85 22.29 -9.43 -8.30
C MET A 85 22.68 -10.23 -7.06
N PRO A 86 23.10 -9.58 -5.95
CA PRO A 86 23.45 -10.27 -4.71
C PRO A 86 22.21 -10.72 -3.92
N PHE A 87 21.01 -10.38 -4.38
CA PHE A 87 19.74 -10.69 -3.73
C PHE A 87 18.90 -11.65 -4.58
N ILE A 88 18.26 -12.58 -3.89
CA ILE A 88 17.22 -13.46 -4.41
C ILE A 88 15.90 -13.12 -3.74
N VAL A 89 14.80 -13.24 -4.49
CA VAL A 89 13.45 -13.03 -4.00
C VAL A 89 12.66 -14.33 -4.06
N THR A 90 11.94 -14.64 -2.99
CA THR A 90 11.14 -15.85 -2.86
C THR A 90 9.78 -15.54 -2.24
N PRO A 91 8.68 -16.17 -2.71
CA PRO A 91 8.62 -17.05 -3.88
C PRO A 91 8.76 -16.26 -5.21
N PRO A 92 9.42 -16.82 -6.24
CA PRO A 92 9.56 -16.15 -7.54
C PRO A 92 8.22 -16.01 -8.28
N LEU A 93 7.27 -16.91 -8.01
CA LEU A 93 5.93 -16.92 -8.56
C LEU A 93 4.99 -17.49 -7.51
N ALA A 94 3.89 -16.80 -7.21
CA ALA A 94 2.89 -17.25 -6.25
C ALA A 94 1.49 -16.87 -6.69
N ARG A 95 0.51 -17.72 -6.37
CA ARG A 95 -0.90 -17.36 -6.46
C ARG A 95 -1.29 -16.59 -5.20
N LEU A 96 -1.82 -15.40 -5.39
CA LEU A 96 -2.28 -14.50 -4.34
C LEU A 96 -3.82 -14.57 -4.31
N GLU A 97 -4.35 -15.30 -3.32
CA GLU A 97 -5.80 -15.44 -3.13
C GLU A 97 -6.44 -14.12 -2.74
N ALA A 98 -7.73 -13.96 -3.06
CA ALA A 98 -8.54 -12.90 -2.48
C ALA A 98 -8.57 -13.05 -0.95
N LYS A 99 -8.29 -11.96 -0.23
CA LYS A 99 -8.41 -11.93 1.23
C LYS A 99 -9.90 -12.00 1.56
N LYS A 100 -10.29 -13.06 2.27
CA LYS A 100 -11.68 -13.30 2.71
C LYS A 100 -12.10 -12.27 3.76
#